data_AF-A0A3M1AEZ4-F1
#
_entry.id   AF-A0A3M1AEZ4-F1
#
_cell.length_a   1.000
_cell.length_b   1.000
_cell.length_c   1.000
_cell.angle_alpha   90.00
_cell.angle_beta   90.00
_cell.angle_gamma   90.00
#
_symmetry.space_group_name_H-M   'P 1'
#
loop_
_entity.id
_entity.type
_entity.pdbx_description
1 polymer ?
#
loop_
_entity_poly.entity_id
_entity_poly.type
_entity_poly.pdbx_seq_one_letter_code
_entity_poly.pdbx_strand_id
1 'polypeptide(L)'
;MLKKIKSAPLSLFLGFVLFINAYAVNNLAPQPEHAIVSKVVAKLLTRYHYTHRIIDDAISSETLDFYLNALDRRRMYFLASDIDQFEAYRYSLDDAVIRGDLEPAYFIFNTLMQRVRERVNYVKELLSHEFDFTKDDYYNYDREGAPWAKTTDELNELWRLRIKHEALSLKLAGKDWNGIVKTLTKRYNNLLKRYEQLNSEDVFQYFMNALAECYDPHTSYMSPITSENFGIEMSLSLEGIGAQLITEDDYTKVVRIIPGGPADRSKQLWPNDRIVGVAQGRDGEMVDVIGMRLDDVVQMIRGKKGTVVRLEVLPAGHPPGSPTKIISLVRDRVIIREREAKSDTVEIIHEGKKYTLGIIKVPTFYADFAAQQRGDKDYVSTTRDVRRLIKQLKGANIDGLLIDLRGNGGGSLQEAIELTGLFIKDGPVVQVRNSYGDVKVEEDPDPHLVS
;
A
#
# COMPACT_ATOMS: atom_id res chain seq x y z
N MET A 1 -83.87 -29.35 -1.17
CA MET A 1 -83.06 -30.50 -0.73
C MET A 1 -81.63 -30.28 -1.22
N LEU A 2 -80.75 -29.81 -0.33
CA LEU A 2 -79.38 -29.38 -0.63
C LEU A 2 -78.52 -30.58 -1.06
N LYS A 3 -77.84 -30.47 -2.21
CA LYS A 3 -76.73 -31.38 -2.57
C LYS A 3 -75.40 -30.69 -2.33
N LYS A 4 -74.62 -31.33 -1.47
CA LYS A 4 -73.36 -30.90 -0.86
C LYS A 4 -72.26 -30.66 -1.89
N ILE A 5 -71.60 -29.53 -1.72
CA ILE A 5 -70.27 -29.17 -2.21
C ILE A 5 -69.26 -30.17 -1.62
N LYS A 6 -68.40 -30.75 -2.47
CA LYS A 6 -67.15 -31.40 -2.06
C LYS A 6 -65.99 -30.58 -2.62
N SER A 7 -65.32 -29.86 -1.72
CA SER A 7 -64.05 -29.18 -1.95
C SER A 7 -62.92 -30.20 -2.04
N ALA A 8 -62.09 -30.09 -3.08
CA ALA A 8 -60.81 -30.79 -3.20
C ALA A 8 -59.74 -30.05 -2.36
N PRO A 9 -58.73 -30.76 -1.81
CA PRO A 9 -57.72 -30.15 -0.98
C PRO A 9 -56.71 -29.36 -1.83
N LEU A 10 -56.54 -28.09 -1.47
CA LEU A 10 -55.52 -27.20 -2.00
C LEU A 10 -54.15 -27.68 -1.49
N SER A 11 -53.32 -28.25 -2.35
CA SER A 11 -51.94 -28.62 -2.05
C SER A 11 -51.14 -27.36 -1.72
N LEU A 12 -50.73 -27.24 -0.46
CA LEU A 12 -49.88 -26.18 0.07
C LEU A 12 -48.47 -26.35 -0.52
N PHE A 13 -48.12 -25.54 -1.52
CA PHE A 13 -46.73 -25.38 -1.95
C PHE A 13 -45.99 -24.65 -0.84
N LEU A 14 -45.20 -25.38 -0.06
CA LEU A 14 -44.32 -24.82 0.96
C LEU A 14 -43.17 -24.12 0.23
N GLY A 15 -43.36 -22.83 -0.07
CA GLY A 15 -42.30 -21.96 -0.59
C GLY A 15 -41.18 -21.89 0.43
N PHE A 16 -40.03 -22.45 0.09
CA PHE A 16 -38.80 -22.28 0.85
C PHE A 16 -38.36 -20.82 0.70
N VAL A 17 -38.80 -19.96 1.62
CA VAL A 17 -38.34 -18.58 1.70
C VAL A 17 -36.90 -18.63 2.20
N LEU A 18 -35.95 -18.49 1.27
CA LEU A 18 -34.59 -18.09 1.58
C LEU A 18 -34.67 -16.75 2.31
N PHE A 19 -34.46 -16.78 3.63
CA PHE A 19 -34.18 -15.58 4.40
C PHE A 19 -32.81 -15.06 3.95
N ILE A 20 -32.81 -14.25 2.90
CA ILE A 20 -31.71 -13.33 2.63
C ILE A 20 -31.78 -12.30 3.76
N ASN A 21 -30.93 -12.47 4.78
CA ASN A 21 -30.62 -11.39 5.71
C ASN A 21 -29.91 -10.30 4.90
N ALA A 22 -30.71 -9.41 4.29
CA ALA A 22 -30.23 -8.22 3.62
C ALA A 22 -29.76 -7.23 4.68
N TYR A 23 -28.58 -7.46 5.24
CA TYR A 23 -27.71 -6.32 5.47
C TYR A 23 -27.43 -5.77 4.08
N ALA A 24 -27.94 -4.58 3.77
CA ALA A 24 -27.61 -3.88 2.54
C ALA A 24 -26.11 -3.58 2.58
N VAL A 25 -25.33 -4.54 2.07
CA VAL A 25 -23.91 -4.36 1.84
C VAL A 25 -23.81 -3.43 0.66
N ASN A 26 -23.23 -2.25 0.85
CA ASN A 26 -22.78 -1.44 -0.27
C ASN A 26 -21.65 -2.21 -0.96
N ASN A 27 -22.02 -2.99 -1.98
CA ASN A 27 -21.05 -3.66 -2.84
C ASN A 27 -20.27 -2.60 -3.60
N LEU A 28 -18.95 -2.80 -3.68
CA LEU A 28 -18.11 -1.99 -4.54
C LEU A 28 -18.43 -2.34 -5.99
N ALA A 29 -18.39 -1.34 -6.85
CA ALA A 29 -18.61 -1.46 -8.29
C ALA A 29 -17.49 -0.73 -9.04
N PRO A 30 -17.16 -1.14 -10.28
CA PRO A 30 -16.16 -0.46 -11.09
C PRO A 30 -16.57 0.97 -11.41
N GLN A 31 -15.59 1.88 -11.38
CA GLN A 31 -15.78 3.23 -11.90
C GLN A 31 -15.72 3.24 -13.44
N PRO A 32 -16.41 4.16 -14.12
CA PRO A 32 -16.41 4.22 -15.59
C PRO A 32 -15.01 4.30 -16.22
N GLU A 33 -14.08 4.99 -15.55
CA GLU A 33 -12.68 5.10 -15.99
C GLU A 33 -11.91 3.77 -15.94
N HIS A 34 -12.24 2.86 -15.01
CA HIS A 34 -11.55 1.57 -14.89
C HIS A 34 -11.68 0.70 -16.14
N ALA A 35 -12.83 0.74 -16.81
CA ALA A 35 -13.04 0.02 -18.06
C ALA A 35 -12.10 0.52 -19.18
N ILE A 36 -11.79 1.82 -19.19
CA ILE A 36 -10.87 2.43 -20.15
C ILE A 36 -9.43 2.05 -19.78
N VAL A 37 -9.07 2.21 -18.51
CA VAL A 37 -7.73 1.91 -18.01
C VAL A 37 -7.38 0.44 -18.21
N SER A 38 -8.31 -0.48 -17.93
CA SER A 38 -8.13 -1.92 -18.13
C SER A 38 -7.74 -2.25 -19.59
N LYS A 39 -8.42 -1.65 -20.57
CA LYS A 39 -8.11 -1.81 -22.00
C LYS A 39 -6.73 -1.27 -22.36
N VAL A 40 -6.31 -0.17 -21.74
CA VAL A 40 -4.98 0.42 -21.95
C VAL A 40 -3.92 -0.49 -21.36
N VAL A 41 -4.09 -0.97 -20.13
CA VAL A 41 -3.19 -1.93 -19.48
C VAL A 41 -3.03 -3.18 -20.33
N ALA A 42 -4.12 -3.77 -20.80
CA ALA A 42 -4.08 -4.95 -21.67
C ALA A 42 -3.23 -4.73 -22.93
N LYS A 43 -3.42 -3.59 -23.60
CA LYS A 43 -2.64 -3.21 -24.78
C LYS A 43 -1.17 -2.99 -24.46
N LEU A 44 -0.87 -2.38 -23.31
CA LEU A 44 0.52 -2.11 -22.91
C LEU A 44 1.27 -3.41 -22.64
N LEU A 45 0.67 -4.31 -21.85
CA LEU A 45 1.24 -5.60 -21.52
C LEU A 45 1.46 -6.46 -22.78
N THR A 46 0.44 -6.57 -23.64
CA THR A 46 0.53 -7.41 -24.84
C THR A 46 1.56 -6.88 -25.86
N ARG A 47 1.71 -5.55 -25.99
CA ARG A 47 2.53 -4.97 -27.07
C ARG A 47 3.95 -4.60 -26.68
N TYR A 48 4.17 -4.20 -25.43
CA TYR A 48 5.45 -3.59 -25.04
C TYR A 48 6.21 -4.40 -24.00
N HIS A 49 5.56 -5.37 -23.34
CA HIS A 49 6.20 -6.15 -22.29
C HIS A 49 7.32 -7.05 -22.83
N TYR A 50 8.43 -7.16 -22.10
CA TYR A 50 9.63 -7.89 -22.53
C TYR A 50 9.39 -9.39 -22.77
N THR A 51 8.47 -10.00 -22.02
CA THR A 51 8.16 -11.43 -22.11
C THR A 51 7.34 -11.82 -23.35
N HIS A 52 6.76 -10.85 -24.08
CA HIS A 52 5.90 -11.08 -25.25
C HIS A 52 4.72 -12.04 -25.02
N ARG A 53 4.30 -12.22 -23.75
CA ARG A 53 3.08 -12.99 -23.44
C ARG A 53 1.86 -12.25 -23.99
N ILE A 54 0.91 -13.00 -24.53
CA ILE A 54 -0.39 -12.48 -24.96
C ILE A 54 -1.41 -12.72 -23.85
N ILE A 55 -2.43 -11.87 -23.77
CA ILE A 55 -3.56 -12.04 -22.85
C ILE A 55 -4.52 -13.06 -23.47
N ASP A 56 -4.53 -14.27 -22.93
CA ASP A 56 -5.30 -15.44 -23.37
C ASP A 56 -5.82 -16.26 -22.17
N ASP A 57 -6.47 -17.39 -22.44
CA ASP A 57 -6.99 -18.33 -21.44
C ASP A 57 -5.94 -18.76 -20.39
N ALA A 58 -4.66 -18.88 -20.77
CA ALA A 58 -3.59 -19.25 -19.84
C ALA A 58 -3.29 -18.10 -18.87
N ILE A 59 -3.17 -16.86 -19.37
CA ILE A 59 -3.07 -15.67 -18.53
C ILE A 59 -4.32 -15.48 -17.67
N SER A 60 -5.51 -15.75 -18.19
CA SER A 60 -6.76 -15.68 -17.43
C SER A 60 -6.71 -16.62 -16.21
N SER A 61 -6.29 -17.86 -16.43
CA SER A 61 -6.20 -18.86 -15.36
C SER A 61 -5.18 -18.46 -14.29
N GLU A 62 -3.99 -18.03 -14.70
CA GLU A 62 -2.96 -17.52 -13.77
C GLU A 62 -3.44 -16.27 -13.02
N THR A 63 -4.13 -15.36 -13.70
CA THR A 63 -4.67 -14.12 -13.09
C THR A 63 -5.65 -14.46 -11.98
N LEU A 64 -6.53 -15.45 -12.18
CA LEU A 64 -7.45 -15.89 -11.12
C LEU A 64 -6.67 -16.40 -9.90
N ASP A 65 -5.65 -17.23 -10.10
CA ASP A 65 -4.84 -17.77 -9.02
C ASP A 65 -4.07 -16.68 -8.26
N PHE A 66 -3.44 -15.75 -8.96
CA PHE A 66 -2.78 -14.59 -8.35
C PHE A 66 -3.76 -13.69 -7.60
N TYR A 67 -4.96 -13.50 -8.15
CA TYR A 67 -5.97 -12.66 -7.52
C TYR A 67 -6.50 -13.31 -6.22
N LEU A 68 -6.83 -14.60 -6.25
CA LEU A 68 -7.24 -15.33 -5.06
C LEU A 68 -6.13 -15.38 -4.01
N ASN A 69 -4.87 -15.50 -4.41
CA ASN A 69 -3.74 -15.41 -3.50
C ASN A 69 -3.57 -14.00 -2.91
N ALA A 70 -3.74 -12.94 -3.70
CA ALA A 70 -3.68 -11.56 -3.21
C ALA A 70 -4.78 -11.27 -2.17
N LEU A 71 -5.97 -11.86 -2.36
CA LEU A 71 -7.12 -11.68 -1.49
C LEU A 71 -7.10 -12.59 -0.25
N ASP A 72 -6.69 -13.86 -0.39
CA ASP A 72 -6.73 -14.84 0.69
C ASP A 72 -5.65 -15.94 0.56
N ARG A 73 -4.37 -15.54 0.51
CA ARG A 73 -3.21 -16.45 0.45
C ARG A 73 -3.22 -17.59 1.47
N ARG A 74 -3.74 -17.33 2.68
CA ARG A 74 -3.78 -18.30 3.80
C ARG A 74 -5.07 -19.11 3.84
N ARG A 75 -6.00 -18.85 2.92
CA ARG A 75 -7.25 -19.58 2.74
C ARG A 75 -8.06 -19.63 4.05
N MET A 76 -8.25 -18.43 4.61
CA MET A 76 -8.87 -18.17 5.90
C MET A 76 -10.21 -17.43 5.77
N TYR A 77 -10.67 -17.06 4.59
CA TYR A 77 -11.89 -16.30 4.39
C TYR A 77 -12.84 -17.00 3.43
N PHE A 78 -12.39 -17.41 2.25
CA PHE A 78 -13.27 -18.07 1.28
C PHE A 78 -13.60 -19.51 1.67
N LEU A 79 -14.81 -19.93 1.33
CA LEU A 79 -15.20 -21.33 1.30
C LEU A 79 -14.85 -21.96 -0.04
N ALA A 80 -14.70 -23.29 -0.08
CA ALA A 80 -14.54 -24.03 -1.32
C ALA A 80 -15.68 -23.75 -2.31
N SER A 81 -16.92 -23.57 -1.83
CA SER A 81 -18.07 -23.22 -2.67
C SER A 81 -18.01 -21.80 -3.24
N ASP A 82 -17.25 -20.89 -2.63
CA ASP A 82 -16.99 -19.57 -3.22
C ASP A 82 -16.00 -19.73 -4.38
N ILE A 83 -14.92 -20.50 -4.15
CA ILE A 83 -13.93 -20.82 -5.17
C ILE A 83 -14.58 -21.49 -6.38
N ASP A 84 -15.44 -22.49 -6.16
CA ASP A 84 -16.17 -23.17 -7.24
C ASP A 84 -17.01 -22.20 -8.10
N GLN A 85 -17.54 -21.11 -7.51
CA GLN A 85 -18.22 -20.06 -8.28
C GLN A 85 -17.25 -19.20 -9.07
N PHE A 86 -16.08 -18.91 -8.50
CA PHE A 86 -15.04 -18.11 -9.15
C PHE A 86 -14.37 -18.86 -10.31
N GLU A 87 -14.30 -20.18 -10.23
CA GLU A 87 -13.81 -21.06 -11.30
C GLU A 87 -14.58 -20.90 -12.61
N ALA A 88 -15.83 -20.40 -12.57
CA ALA A 88 -16.58 -20.05 -13.78
C ALA A 88 -15.89 -18.96 -14.64
N TYR A 89 -15.02 -18.14 -14.04
CA TYR A 89 -14.28 -17.09 -14.73
C TYR A 89 -12.88 -17.50 -15.16
N ARG A 90 -12.42 -18.73 -14.85
CA ARG A 90 -11.02 -19.15 -15.03
C ARG A 90 -10.46 -18.89 -16.43
N TYR A 91 -11.28 -19.00 -17.47
CA TYR A 91 -10.89 -18.80 -18.86
C TYR A 91 -11.65 -17.64 -19.54
N SER A 92 -12.04 -16.62 -18.77
CA SER A 92 -12.73 -15.45 -19.33
C SER A 92 -12.30 -14.12 -18.72
N LEU A 93 -11.34 -14.10 -17.79
CA LEU A 93 -10.85 -12.87 -17.18
C LEU A 93 -10.00 -12.06 -18.17
N ASP A 94 -9.23 -12.73 -19.02
CA ASP A 94 -8.51 -12.14 -20.14
C ASP A 94 -9.45 -11.33 -21.05
N ASP A 95 -10.56 -11.97 -21.42
CA ASP A 95 -11.64 -11.47 -22.24
C ASP A 95 -12.33 -10.27 -21.57
N ALA A 96 -12.57 -10.39 -20.27
CA ALA A 96 -13.14 -9.35 -19.43
C ALA A 96 -12.24 -8.10 -19.38
N VAL A 97 -10.93 -8.28 -19.16
CA VAL A 97 -9.93 -7.19 -19.19
C VAL A 97 -9.89 -6.52 -20.56
N ILE A 98 -9.86 -7.29 -21.65
CA ILE A 98 -9.83 -6.74 -23.02
C ILE A 98 -11.11 -5.93 -23.34
N ARG A 99 -12.26 -6.37 -22.83
CA ARG A 99 -13.54 -5.66 -23.00
C ARG A 99 -13.77 -4.56 -21.97
N GLY A 100 -12.94 -4.47 -20.93
CA GLY A 100 -13.12 -3.57 -19.79
C GLY A 100 -14.34 -3.92 -18.94
N ASP A 101 -14.77 -5.19 -18.96
CA ASP A 101 -15.78 -5.74 -18.08
C ASP A 101 -15.08 -6.21 -16.80
N LEU A 102 -15.34 -5.53 -15.68
CA LEU A 102 -14.64 -5.78 -14.42
C LEU A 102 -15.55 -6.45 -13.38
N GLU A 103 -16.80 -6.73 -13.73
CA GLU A 103 -17.77 -7.36 -12.82
C GLU A 103 -17.25 -8.64 -12.15
N PRO A 104 -16.53 -9.56 -12.86
CA PRO A 104 -15.97 -10.75 -12.21
C PRO A 104 -15.02 -10.43 -11.04
N ALA A 105 -14.12 -9.46 -11.23
CA ALA A 105 -13.17 -9.07 -10.20
C ALA A 105 -13.88 -8.48 -8.97
N TYR A 106 -14.86 -7.59 -9.21
CA TYR A 106 -15.64 -6.97 -8.15
C TYR A 106 -16.55 -7.96 -7.43
N PHE A 107 -17.12 -8.95 -8.14
CA PHE A 107 -17.89 -10.03 -7.53
C PHE A 107 -17.04 -10.83 -6.53
N ILE A 108 -15.85 -11.28 -6.94
CA ILE A 108 -14.93 -12.03 -6.09
C ILE A 108 -14.54 -11.19 -4.85
N PHE A 109 -14.20 -9.92 -5.06
CA PHE A 109 -13.83 -9.02 -3.97
C PHE A 109 -14.98 -8.75 -3.00
N ASN A 110 -16.20 -8.54 -3.49
CA ASN A 110 -17.37 -8.33 -2.64
C ASN A 110 -17.69 -9.59 -1.81
N THR A 111 -17.45 -10.79 -2.36
CA THR A 111 -17.54 -12.03 -1.59
C THR A 111 -16.50 -12.07 -0.46
N LEU A 112 -15.26 -11.60 -0.69
CA LEU A 112 -14.25 -11.47 0.38
C LEU A 112 -14.76 -10.52 1.47
N MET A 113 -15.27 -9.35 1.08
CA MET A 113 -15.82 -8.36 2.02
C MET A 113 -16.92 -8.94 2.90
N GLN A 114 -17.80 -9.76 2.31
CA GLN A 114 -18.82 -10.49 3.06
C GLN A 114 -18.17 -11.47 4.04
N ARG A 115 -17.24 -12.32 3.59
CA ARG A 115 -16.55 -13.30 4.46
C ARG A 115 -15.83 -12.61 5.61
N VAL A 116 -15.14 -11.50 5.38
CA VAL A 116 -14.48 -10.70 6.42
C VAL A 116 -15.47 -10.27 7.51
N ARG A 117 -16.65 -9.76 7.14
CA ARG A 117 -17.71 -9.39 8.10
C ARG A 117 -18.17 -10.58 8.92
N GLU A 118 -18.46 -11.70 8.27
CA GLU A 118 -18.87 -12.94 8.93
C GLU A 118 -17.80 -13.41 9.92
N ARG A 119 -16.52 -13.42 9.51
CA ARG A 119 -15.41 -13.81 10.37
C ARG A 119 -15.28 -12.89 11.57
N VAL A 120 -15.33 -11.57 11.39
CA VAL A 120 -15.23 -10.60 12.51
C VAL A 120 -16.39 -10.73 13.48
N ASN A 121 -17.61 -11.00 13.00
CA ASN A 121 -18.76 -11.26 13.88
C ASN A 121 -18.56 -12.55 14.67
N TYR A 122 -18.08 -13.63 14.04
CA TYR A 122 -17.75 -14.87 14.74
C TYR A 122 -16.64 -14.68 15.80
N VAL A 123 -15.65 -13.82 15.54
CA VAL A 123 -14.65 -13.46 16.56
C VAL A 123 -15.31 -12.83 17.80
N LYS A 124 -16.30 -11.95 17.63
CA LYS A 124 -17.01 -11.34 18.78
C LYS A 124 -17.74 -12.41 19.61
N GLU A 125 -18.33 -13.41 18.95
CA GLU A 125 -18.95 -14.55 19.62
C GLU A 125 -17.91 -15.38 20.38
N LEU A 126 -16.79 -15.73 19.75
CA LEU A 126 -15.71 -16.49 20.40
C LEU A 126 -15.16 -15.80 21.65
N LEU A 127 -15.01 -14.47 21.62
CA LEU A 127 -14.45 -13.70 22.74
C LEU A 127 -15.44 -13.49 23.89
N SER A 128 -16.69 -13.94 23.78
CA SER A 128 -17.66 -13.88 24.87
C SER A 128 -17.37 -14.87 26.01
N HIS A 129 -16.54 -15.89 25.76
CA HIS A 129 -16.17 -16.91 26.73
C HIS A 129 -14.66 -17.16 26.72
N GLU A 130 -14.05 -17.38 27.89
CA GLU A 130 -12.62 -17.72 27.97
C GLU A 130 -12.35 -19.06 27.31
N PHE A 131 -11.27 -19.11 26.52
CA PHE A 131 -10.82 -20.36 25.91
C PHE A 131 -10.28 -21.33 26.96
N ASP A 132 -10.62 -22.61 26.80
CA ASP A 132 -9.93 -23.68 27.51
C ASP A 132 -8.55 -23.92 26.90
N PHE A 133 -7.51 -23.45 27.60
CA PHE A 133 -6.11 -23.60 27.21
C PHE A 133 -5.48 -24.93 27.63
N THR A 134 -6.26 -25.85 28.24
CA THR A 134 -5.77 -27.18 28.62
C THR A 134 -5.94 -28.23 27.52
N LYS A 135 -6.75 -27.93 26.49
CA LYS A 135 -6.92 -28.80 25.32
C LYS A 135 -5.67 -28.82 24.45
N ASP A 136 -5.32 -30.01 23.96
CA ASP A 136 -4.24 -30.27 22.99
C ASP A 136 -4.64 -29.86 21.56
N ASP A 137 -4.88 -28.57 21.39
CA ASP A 137 -5.18 -27.94 20.10
C ASP A 137 -3.88 -27.49 19.40
N TYR A 138 -3.81 -27.65 18.07
CA TYR A 138 -2.68 -27.20 17.26
C TYR A 138 -3.13 -26.11 16.27
N TYR A 139 -2.43 -24.99 16.25
CA TYR A 139 -2.65 -23.92 15.27
C TYR A 139 -1.47 -23.88 14.29
N ASN A 140 -1.75 -24.20 13.03
CA ASN A 140 -0.79 -24.01 11.94
C ASN A 140 -0.85 -22.55 11.46
N TYR A 141 0.20 -21.78 11.73
CA TYR A 141 0.28 -20.36 11.35
C TYR A 141 0.51 -20.16 9.85
N ASP A 142 1.18 -21.12 9.20
CA ASP A 142 1.46 -21.10 7.77
C ASP A 142 0.47 -22.03 7.03
N ARG A 143 -0.48 -21.39 6.36
CA ARG A 143 -1.54 -22.06 5.61
C ARG A 143 -1.43 -21.80 4.11
N GLU A 144 -0.27 -21.35 3.64
CA GLU A 144 -0.02 -21.25 2.22
C GLU A 144 -0.20 -22.63 1.56
N GLY A 145 -1.08 -22.70 0.55
CA GLY A 145 -1.42 -23.96 -0.13
C GLY A 145 -2.38 -24.90 0.60
N ALA A 146 -2.82 -24.61 1.83
CA ALA A 146 -3.78 -25.45 2.57
C ALA A 146 -5.13 -25.57 1.82
N PRO A 147 -5.96 -26.62 1.97
CA PRO A 147 -7.27 -26.64 1.31
C PRO A 147 -8.19 -25.51 1.81
N TRP A 148 -9.04 -24.99 0.93
CA TRP A 148 -10.15 -24.12 1.30
C TRP A 148 -11.15 -24.86 2.19
N ALA A 149 -11.70 -24.18 3.19
CA ALA A 149 -12.71 -24.78 4.07
C ALA A 149 -13.97 -25.11 3.27
N LYS A 150 -14.48 -26.34 3.39
CA LYS A 150 -15.66 -26.79 2.63
C LYS A 150 -16.97 -26.25 3.20
N THR A 151 -16.99 -26.02 4.51
CA THR A 151 -18.18 -25.59 5.24
C THR A 151 -17.86 -24.43 6.16
N THR A 152 -18.90 -23.71 6.57
CA THR A 152 -18.78 -22.66 7.58
C THR A 152 -18.22 -23.20 8.89
N ASP A 153 -18.52 -24.45 9.26
CA ASP A 153 -18.01 -25.06 10.49
C ASP A 153 -16.51 -25.33 10.42
N GLU A 154 -16.01 -25.84 9.29
CA GLU A 154 -14.56 -25.97 9.07
C GLU A 154 -13.87 -24.60 9.14
N LEU A 155 -14.46 -23.58 8.52
CA LEU A 155 -13.92 -22.22 8.55
C LEU A 155 -13.99 -21.60 9.95
N ASN A 156 -15.06 -21.87 10.69
CA ASN A 156 -15.21 -21.47 12.09
C ASN A 156 -14.13 -22.11 12.95
N GLU A 157 -13.82 -23.39 12.76
CA GLU A 157 -12.77 -24.06 13.52
C GLU A 157 -11.38 -23.47 13.24
N LEU A 158 -11.07 -23.15 11.98
CA LEU A 158 -9.83 -22.43 11.63
C LEU A 158 -9.70 -21.10 12.38
N TRP A 159 -10.80 -20.34 12.45
CA TRP A 159 -10.83 -19.07 13.18
C TRP A 159 -10.78 -19.29 14.69
N ARG A 160 -11.47 -20.28 15.24
CA ARG A 160 -11.39 -20.63 16.66
C ARG A 160 -9.94 -20.89 17.07
N LEU A 161 -9.22 -21.71 16.31
CA LEU A 161 -7.81 -22.02 16.57
C LEU A 161 -6.92 -20.78 16.46
N ARG A 162 -7.13 -19.94 15.43
CA ARG A 162 -6.41 -18.67 15.28
C ARG A 162 -6.62 -17.73 16.47
N ILE A 163 -7.88 -17.49 16.85
CA ILE A 163 -8.20 -16.57 17.94
C ILE A 163 -7.73 -17.14 19.28
N LYS A 164 -7.87 -18.45 19.51
CA LYS A 164 -7.31 -19.13 20.68
C LYS A 164 -5.80 -18.96 20.76
N HIS A 165 -5.08 -19.13 19.65
CA HIS A 165 -3.63 -18.90 19.58
C HIS A 165 -3.27 -17.44 19.92
N GLU A 166 -3.95 -16.45 19.31
CA GLU A 166 -3.72 -15.03 19.60
C GLU A 166 -4.03 -14.67 21.07
N ALA A 167 -5.09 -15.25 21.64
CA ALA A 167 -5.45 -15.10 23.05
C ALA A 167 -4.40 -15.74 23.96
N LEU A 168 -3.90 -16.93 23.63
CA LEU A 168 -2.84 -17.62 24.36
C LEU A 168 -1.56 -16.78 24.37
N SER A 169 -1.16 -16.21 23.23
CA SER A 169 0.03 -15.34 23.16
C SER A 169 -0.12 -14.13 24.10
N LEU A 170 -1.29 -13.51 24.16
CA LEU A 170 -1.55 -12.38 25.07
C LEU A 170 -1.58 -12.82 26.54
N LYS A 171 -2.11 -14.01 26.83
CA LYS A 171 -2.11 -14.62 28.18
C LYS A 171 -0.69 -14.91 28.66
N LEU A 172 0.16 -15.47 27.79
CA LEU A 172 1.59 -15.70 28.06
C LEU A 172 2.36 -14.38 28.28
N ALA A 173 1.92 -13.29 27.65
CA ALA A 173 2.43 -11.94 27.89
C ALA A 173 1.86 -11.28 29.17
N GLY A 174 1.11 -12.02 29.99
CA GLY A 174 0.62 -11.56 31.30
C GLY A 174 -0.70 -10.78 31.28
N LYS A 175 -1.45 -10.76 30.17
CA LYS A 175 -2.79 -10.15 30.14
C LYS A 175 -3.84 -11.10 30.73
N ASP A 176 -4.75 -10.54 31.52
CA ASP A 176 -5.96 -11.22 31.97
C ASP A 176 -6.99 -11.35 30.84
N TRP A 177 -8.01 -12.19 31.04
CA TRP A 177 -9.03 -12.44 30.01
C TRP A 177 -9.74 -11.15 29.55
N ASN A 178 -10.09 -10.25 30.47
CA ASN A 178 -10.73 -8.98 30.12
C ASN A 178 -9.83 -8.10 29.24
N GLY A 179 -8.53 -8.01 29.58
CA GLY A 179 -7.54 -7.31 28.77
C GLY A 179 -7.33 -7.95 27.40
N ILE A 180 -7.40 -9.28 27.30
CA ILE A 180 -7.35 -10.04 26.03
C ILE A 180 -8.55 -9.68 25.16
N VAL A 181 -9.78 -9.81 25.70
CA VAL A 181 -11.03 -9.50 24.99
C VAL A 181 -11.01 -8.06 24.47
N LYS A 182 -10.66 -7.08 25.31
CA LYS A 182 -10.53 -5.67 24.89
C LYS A 182 -9.55 -5.49 23.73
N THR A 183 -8.39 -6.15 23.80
CA THR A 183 -7.33 -6.03 22.79
C THR A 183 -7.76 -6.67 21.46
N LEU A 184 -8.28 -7.89 21.49
CA LEU A 184 -8.70 -8.61 20.29
C LEU A 184 -9.93 -7.99 19.65
N THR A 185 -10.94 -7.59 20.43
CA THR A 185 -12.11 -6.87 19.91
C THR A 185 -11.70 -5.59 19.18
N LYS A 186 -10.80 -4.77 19.76
CA LYS A 186 -10.27 -3.57 19.08
C LYS A 186 -9.55 -3.95 17.77
N ARG A 187 -8.70 -4.98 17.79
CA ARG A 187 -7.96 -5.46 16.61
C ARG A 187 -8.88 -5.85 15.46
N TYR A 188 -9.91 -6.65 15.72
CA TYR A 188 -10.82 -7.17 14.69
C TYR A 188 -11.86 -6.15 14.23
N ASN A 189 -12.29 -5.23 15.10
CA ASN A 189 -13.08 -4.07 14.66
C ASN A 189 -12.25 -3.16 13.73
N ASN A 190 -10.97 -2.91 14.05
CA ASN A 190 -10.09 -2.14 13.17
C ASN A 190 -9.81 -2.87 11.85
N LEU A 191 -9.72 -4.20 11.86
CA LEU A 191 -9.63 -5.00 10.64
C LEU A 191 -10.85 -4.76 9.75
N LEU A 192 -12.05 -4.92 10.30
CA LEU A 192 -13.29 -4.71 9.56
C LEU A 192 -13.38 -3.28 9.02
N LYS A 193 -13.09 -2.28 9.85
CA LYS A 193 -13.10 -0.88 9.45
C LYS A 193 -12.17 -0.61 8.25
N ARG A 194 -10.96 -1.16 8.25
CA ARG A 194 -10.04 -1.01 7.10
C ARG A 194 -10.61 -1.58 5.81
N TYR A 195 -11.24 -2.74 5.88
CA TYR A 195 -11.90 -3.35 4.73
C TYR A 195 -13.12 -2.53 4.26
N GLU A 196 -13.91 -1.98 5.19
CA GLU A 196 -15.06 -1.12 4.86
C GLU A 196 -14.66 0.24 4.29
N GLN A 197 -13.42 0.68 4.54
CA GLN A 197 -12.83 1.89 3.95
C GLN A 197 -12.19 1.66 2.57
N LEU A 198 -12.13 0.41 2.09
CA LEU A 198 -11.66 0.14 0.73
C LEU A 198 -12.69 0.67 -0.27
N ASN A 199 -12.17 1.22 -1.37
CA ASN A 199 -12.95 1.80 -2.44
C ASN A 199 -12.72 1.05 -3.75
N SER A 200 -13.39 1.52 -4.80
CA SER A 200 -13.34 0.94 -6.14
C SER A 200 -11.90 0.87 -6.70
N GLU A 201 -11.09 1.93 -6.51
CA GLU A 201 -9.71 1.97 -6.99
C GLU A 201 -8.83 0.89 -6.34
N ASP A 202 -9.06 0.56 -5.06
CA ASP A 202 -8.32 -0.51 -4.39
C ASP A 202 -8.58 -1.87 -5.03
N VAL A 203 -9.87 -2.17 -5.32
CA VAL A 203 -10.27 -3.42 -5.98
C VAL A 203 -9.66 -3.52 -7.38
N PHE A 204 -9.74 -2.43 -8.14
CA PHE A 204 -9.15 -2.34 -9.46
C PHE A 204 -7.64 -2.56 -9.41
N GLN A 205 -6.94 -1.93 -8.47
CA GLN A 205 -5.51 -2.10 -8.28
C GLN A 205 -5.12 -3.54 -7.91
N TYR A 206 -5.85 -4.19 -7.00
CA TYR A 206 -5.60 -5.60 -6.66
C TYR A 206 -5.73 -6.50 -7.90
N PHE A 207 -6.77 -6.28 -8.71
CA PHE A 207 -7.02 -7.10 -9.89
C PHE A 207 -6.00 -6.85 -11.01
N MET A 208 -5.69 -5.59 -11.31
CA MET A 208 -4.68 -5.25 -12.31
C MET A 208 -3.28 -5.74 -11.90
N ASN A 209 -2.95 -5.76 -10.61
CA ASN A 209 -1.69 -6.33 -10.13
C ASN A 209 -1.65 -7.86 -10.22
N ALA A 210 -2.76 -8.55 -10.01
CA ALA A 210 -2.83 -10.00 -10.25
C ALA A 210 -2.56 -10.34 -11.73
N LEU A 211 -3.10 -9.54 -12.66
CA LEU A 211 -2.78 -9.66 -14.08
C LEU A 211 -1.31 -9.35 -14.37
N ALA A 212 -0.78 -8.29 -13.77
CA ALA A 212 0.62 -7.86 -13.96
C ALA A 212 1.62 -8.92 -13.49
N GLU A 213 1.37 -9.56 -12.34
CA GLU A 213 2.21 -10.63 -11.77
C GLU A 213 2.35 -11.84 -12.70
N CYS A 214 1.37 -12.07 -13.60
CA CYS A 214 1.48 -13.12 -14.63
C CYS A 214 2.65 -12.86 -15.59
N TYR A 215 3.11 -11.62 -15.74
CA TYR A 215 4.18 -11.30 -16.67
C TYR A 215 5.55 -11.48 -16.02
N ASP A 216 5.78 -10.83 -14.89
CA ASP A 216 6.98 -10.94 -14.05
C ASP A 216 6.76 -10.24 -12.68
N PRO A 217 7.63 -10.45 -11.66
CA PRO A 217 7.45 -9.89 -10.31
C PRO A 217 7.79 -8.39 -10.19
N HIS A 218 8.12 -7.71 -11.30
CA HIS A 218 8.46 -6.28 -11.32
C HIS A 218 7.46 -5.45 -12.12
N THR A 219 6.46 -6.09 -12.72
CA THR A 219 5.36 -5.44 -13.43
C THR A 219 4.23 -5.17 -12.45
N SER A 220 3.76 -3.93 -12.41
CA SER A 220 2.68 -3.54 -11.51
C SER A 220 1.82 -2.43 -12.11
N TYR A 221 0.56 -2.41 -11.69
CA TYR A 221 -0.33 -1.28 -11.82
C TYR A 221 -0.29 -0.45 -10.54
N MET A 222 -0.18 0.87 -10.72
CA MET A 222 -0.22 1.84 -9.64
C MET A 222 -1.43 2.74 -9.82
N SER A 223 -2.32 2.76 -8.82
CA SER A 223 -3.38 3.77 -8.71
C SER A 223 -2.78 5.20 -8.71
N PRO A 224 -3.59 6.25 -8.95
CA PRO A 224 -3.09 7.63 -8.92
C PRO A 224 -2.32 7.99 -7.64
N ILE A 225 -2.80 7.53 -6.48
CA ILE A 225 -2.15 7.78 -5.19
C ILE A 225 -0.84 6.99 -5.08
N THR A 226 -0.84 5.72 -5.49
CA THR A 226 0.38 4.89 -5.48
C THR A 226 1.44 5.45 -6.44
N SER A 227 1.04 5.92 -7.62
CA SER A 227 1.93 6.55 -8.59
C SER A 227 2.50 7.87 -8.07
N GLU A 228 1.69 8.72 -7.43
CA GLU A 228 2.18 9.95 -6.80
C GLU A 228 3.20 9.63 -5.70
N ASN A 229 2.90 8.65 -4.83
CA ASN A 229 3.81 8.22 -3.77
C ASN A 229 5.13 7.68 -4.34
N PHE A 230 5.09 6.86 -5.39
CA PHE A 230 6.28 6.39 -6.09
C PHE A 230 7.12 7.56 -6.64
N GLY A 231 6.48 8.56 -7.25
CA GLY A 231 7.16 9.78 -7.71
C GLY A 231 7.81 10.58 -6.57
N ILE A 232 7.18 10.65 -5.40
CA ILE A 232 7.77 11.27 -4.20
C ILE A 232 9.00 10.49 -3.73
N GLU A 233 8.96 9.16 -3.75
CA GLU A 233 10.12 8.33 -3.38
C GLU A 233 11.29 8.49 -4.36
N MET A 234 11.00 8.60 -5.65
CA MET A 234 12.03 8.83 -6.68
C MET A 234 12.61 10.23 -6.62
N SER A 235 11.80 11.26 -6.42
CA SER A 235 12.27 12.65 -6.38
C SER A 235 12.79 13.10 -5.00
N LEU A 236 12.53 12.31 -3.95
CA LEU A 236 12.63 12.71 -2.54
C LEU A 236 11.96 14.06 -2.24
N SER A 237 10.94 14.43 -3.01
CA SER A 237 10.26 15.71 -2.84
C SER A 237 8.76 15.54 -2.99
N LEU A 238 8.02 16.38 -2.27
CA LEU A 238 6.56 16.41 -2.34
C LEU A 238 6.06 17.85 -2.34
N GLU A 239 4.86 18.08 -2.87
CA GLU A 239 4.16 19.36 -2.74
C GLU A 239 3.05 19.24 -1.68
N GLY A 240 3.16 20.03 -0.62
CA GLY A 240 2.22 19.95 0.49
C GLY A 240 2.67 20.75 1.70
N ILE A 241 2.29 20.31 2.89
CA ILE A 241 2.58 21.03 4.14
C ILE A 241 3.86 20.57 4.84
N GLY A 242 4.43 19.43 4.44
CA GLY A 242 5.64 18.88 5.07
C GLY A 242 5.40 18.30 6.47
N ALA A 243 4.45 17.37 6.60
CA ALA A 243 4.17 16.65 7.84
C ALA A 243 3.99 15.15 7.56
N GLN A 244 4.41 14.30 8.50
CA GLN A 244 4.09 12.88 8.47
C GLN A 244 2.87 12.62 9.35
N LEU A 245 1.87 11.97 8.77
CA LEU A 245 0.58 11.71 9.40
C LEU A 245 0.38 10.21 9.57
N ILE A 246 -0.35 9.83 10.61
CA ILE A 246 -0.85 8.47 10.82
C ILE A 246 -2.30 8.53 11.28
N THR A 247 -3.04 7.44 11.12
CA THR A 247 -4.33 7.28 11.79
C THR A 247 -4.12 6.69 13.19
N GLU A 248 -4.66 7.33 14.21
CA GLU A 248 -4.71 6.82 15.59
C GLU A 248 -6.08 7.12 16.19
N ASP A 249 -6.79 6.08 16.64
CA ASP A 249 -8.12 6.18 17.25
C ASP A 249 -9.09 7.06 16.43
N ASP A 250 -9.10 6.84 15.12
CA ASP A 250 -9.93 7.55 14.12
C ASP A 250 -9.51 9.00 13.80
N TYR A 251 -8.45 9.50 14.44
CA TYR A 251 -7.88 10.80 14.14
C TYR A 251 -6.68 10.71 13.21
N THR A 252 -6.53 11.72 12.36
CA THR A 252 -5.28 11.93 11.61
C THR A 252 -4.28 12.65 12.51
N LYS A 253 -3.35 11.90 13.11
CA LYS A 253 -2.34 12.43 14.03
C LYS A 253 -1.07 12.82 13.28
N VAL A 254 -0.52 13.98 13.63
CA VAL A 254 0.81 14.42 13.20
C VAL A 254 1.88 13.68 14.01
N VAL A 255 2.67 12.84 13.36
CA VAL A 255 3.79 12.14 14.02
C VAL A 255 5.01 13.04 14.10
N ARG A 256 5.35 13.68 12.98
CA ARG A 256 6.51 14.56 12.89
C ARG A 256 6.31 15.62 11.81
N ILE A 257 7.05 16.70 11.94
CA ILE A 257 7.11 17.79 10.97
C ILE A 257 8.43 17.69 10.20
N ILE A 258 8.38 17.87 8.88
CA ILE A 258 9.57 17.83 8.02
C ILE A 258 10.29 19.18 8.12
N PRO A 259 11.56 19.22 8.56
CA PRO A 259 12.31 20.47 8.70
C PRO A 259 12.36 21.28 7.40
N GLY A 260 12.13 22.59 7.51
CA GLY A 260 12.10 23.52 6.38
C GLY A 260 10.80 23.50 5.56
N GLY A 261 9.86 22.58 5.81
CA GLY A 261 8.54 22.55 5.16
C GLY A 261 7.58 23.63 5.70
N PRO A 262 6.42 23.86 5.04
CA PRO A 262 5.46 24.88 5.48
C PRO A 262 4.97 24.74 6.93
N ALA A 263 4.71 23.53 7.41
CA ALA A 263 4.30 23.29 8.79
C ALA A 263 5.43 23.63 9.80
N ASP A 264 6.68 23.36 9.44
CA ASP A 264 7.84 23.75 10.27
C ASP A 264 8.00 25.27 10.33
N ARG A 265 7.86 25.95 9.18
CA ARG A 265 7.99 27.41 9.11
C ARG A 265 6.85 28.15 9.80
N SER A 266 5.64 27.58 9.79
CA SER A 266 4.47 28.22 10.39
C SER A 266 4.47 28.17 11.92
N LYS A 267 5.11 27.14 12.52
CA LYS A 267 5.11 26.86 13.97
C LYS A 267 3.69 26.78 14.58
N GLN A 268 2.70 26.43 13.75
CA GLN A 268 1.28 26.33 14.12
C GLN A 268 0.80 24.87 14.22
N LEU A 269 1.61 23.92 13.79
CA LEU A 269 1.31 22.49 13.82
C LEU A 269 2.47 21.74 14.47
N TRP A 270 2.16 20.86 15.41
CA TRP A 270 3.18 20.19 16.23
C TRP A 270 2.96 18.67 16.26
N PRO A 271 4.01 17.89 16.59
CA PRO A 271 3.84 16.46 16.86
C PRO A 271 2.75 16.19 17.91
N ASN A 272 1.96 15.16 17.66
CA ASN A 272 0.77 14.72 18.40
C ASN A 272 -0.49 15.58 18.28
N ASP A 273 -0.46 16.66 17.50
CA ASP A 273 -1.69 17.33 17.09
C ASP A 273 -2.53 16.40 16.20
N ARG A 274 -3.85 16.55 16.27
CA ARG A 274 -4.80 15.78 15.45
C ARG A 274 -5.54 16.70 14.50
N ILE A 275 -5.49 16.37 13.21
CA ILE A 275 -6.25 17.06 12.17
C ILE A 275 -7.65 16.46 12.17
N VAL A 276 -8.65 17.30 12.43
CA VAL A 276 -10.07 16.92 12.49
C VAL A 276 -10.88 17.50 11.34
N GLY A 277 -10.35 18.52 10.65
CA GLY A 277 -10.96 19.06 9.44
C GLY A 277 -9.92 19.58 8.44
N VAL A 278 -10.27 19.54 7.15
CA VAL A 278 -9.45 20.05 6.05
C VAL A 278 -10.32 20.89 5.10
N ALA A 279 -9.85 22.08 4.75
CA ALA A 279 -10.51 22.95 3.78
C ALA A 279 -9.56 23.37 2.65
N GLN A 280 -10.06 23.39 1.41
CA GLN A 280 -9.31 23.85 0.24
C GLN A 280 -9.38 25.36 0.09
N GLY A 281 -8.24 26.00 -0.17
CA GLY A 281 -8.18 27.45 -0.41
C GLY A 281 -8.49 28.29 0.82
N ARG A 282 -8.71 29.59 0.61
CA ARG A 282 -9.01 30.55 1.68
C ARG A 282 -10.46 30.46 2.15
N ASP A 283 -11.38 30.19 1.21
CA ASP A 283 -12.83 30.29 1.43
C ASP A 283 -13.57 28.95 1.22
N GLY A 284 -12.86 27.85 0.92
CA GLY A 284 -13.51 26.55 0.73
C GLY A 284 -14.08 26.01 2.04
N GLU A 285 -15.07 25.13 1.94
CA GLU A 285 -15.74 24.53 3.08
C GLU A 285 -14.78 23.65 3.91
N MET A 286 -14.93 23.68 5.24
CA MET A 286 -14.20 22.78 6.13
C MET A 286 -14.89 21.43 6.12
N VAL A 287 -14.18 20.41 5.64
CA VAL A 287 -14.66 19.04 5.61
C VAL A 287 -14.14 18.34 6.85
N ASP A 288 -15.04 17.75 7.66
CA ASP A 288 -14.66 16.89 8.78
C ASP A 288 -13.96 15.64 8.24
N VAL A 289 -12.81 15.31 8.82
CA VAL A 289 -11.97 14.18 8.40
C VAL A 289 -11.85 13.10 9.47
N ILE A 290 -12.67 13.13 10.52
CA ILE A 290 -12.62 12.13 11.58
C ILE A 290 -13.13 10.80 11.03
N GLY A 291 -12.33 9.74 11.18
CA GLY A 291 -12.66 8.42 10.69
C GLY A 291 -12.53 8.26 9.17
N MET A 292 -12.12 9.29 8.42
CA MET A 292 -11.75 9.16 7.01
C MET A 292 -10.49 8.31 6.86
N ARG A 293 -10.31 7.72 5.67
CA ARG A 293 -9.10 6.98 5.32
C ARG A 293 -7.92 7.94 5.24
N LEU A 294 -6.77 7.54 5.79
CA LEU A 294 -5.57 8.39 5.86
C LEU A 294 -5.17 8.95 4.49
N ASP A 295 -5.19 8.11 3.47
CA ASP A 295 -4.76 8.50 2.12
C ASP A 295 -5.65 9.60 1.55
N ASP A 296 -6.95 9.56 1.82
CA ASP A 296 -7.90 10.56 1.34
C ASP A 296 -7.65 11.91 2.05
N VAL A 297 -7.39 11.87 3.36
CA VAL A 297 -7.00 13.06 4.14
C VAL A 297 -5.67 13.63 3.64
N VAL A 298 -4.69 12.76 3.36
CA VAL A 298 -3.40 13.16 2.80
C VAL A 298 -3.57 13.80 1.42
N GLN A 299 -4.41 13.25 0.54
CA GLN A 299 -4.73 13.85 -0.76
C GLN A 299 -5.36 15.23 -0.62
N MET A 300 -6.26 15.42 0.35
CA MET A 300 -6.84 16.74 0.64
C MET A 300 -5.77 17.73 1.15
N ILE A 301 -4.81 17.27 1.97
CA ILE A 301 -3.75 18.12 2.54
C ILE A 301 -2.69 18.46 1.49
N ARG A 302 -2.37 17.52 0.60
CA ARG A 302 -1.47 17.74 -0.55
C ARG A 302 -2.12 18.69 -1.57
N GLY A 303 -1.29 19.17 -2.48
CA GLY A 303 -1.74 20.05 -3.54
C GLY A 303 -0.63 20.96 -4.04
N LYS A 304 -0.91 21.62 -5.17
CA LYS A 304 0.07 22.42 -5.89
C LYS A 304 0.73 23.47 -5.01
N LYS A 305 2.03 23.66 -5.18
CA LYS A 305 2.79 24.75 -4.56
C LYS A 305 2.09 26.10 -4.72
N GLY A 306 2.08 26.89 -3.65
CA GLY A 306 1.48 28.23 -3.59
C GLY A 306 -0.02 28.24 -3.27
N THR A 307 -0.70 27.09 -3.35
CA THR A 307 -2.11 26.99 -2.92
C THR A 307 -2.22 26.97 -1.39
N VAL A 308 -3.35 27.43 -0.87
CA VAL A 308 -3.63 27.46 0.57
C VAL A 308 -4.45 26.23 0.96
N VAL A 309 -4.11 25.63 2.10
CA VAL A 309 -4.93 24.66 2.81
C VAL A 309 -5.19 25.16 4.22
N ARG A 310 -6.42 24.97 4.72
CA ARG A 310 -6.75 25.23 6.12
C ARG A 310 -6.98 23.92 6.83
N LEU A 311 -6.43 23.80 8.02
CA LEU A 311 -6.55 22.61 8.86
C LEU A 311 -7.24 23.00 10.14
N GLU A 312 -8.30 22.28 10.49
CA GLU A 312 -8.85 22.31 11.83
C GLU A 312 -8.10 21.28 12.69
N VAL A 313 -7.47 21.78 13.74
CA VAL A 313 -6.52 21.03 14.56
C VAL A 313 -7.01 20.97 15.99
N LEU A 314 -7.13 19.74 16.50
CA LEU A 314 -7.28 19.43 17.91
C LEU A 314 -5.88 19.30 18.52
N PRO A 315 -5.47 20.21 19.43
CA PRO A 315 -4.13 20.19 20.00
C PRO A 315 -3.79 18.89 20.74
N ALA A 316 -2.50 18.58 20.79
CA ALA A 316 -1.98 17.43 21.54
C ALA A 316 -2.47 17.41 22.99
N GLY A 317 -2.87 16.23 23.48
CA GLY A 317 -3.31 16.01 24.86
C GLY A 317 -4.75 16.44 25.19
N HIS A 318 -5.44 17.15 24.29
CA HIS A 318 -6.85 17.54 24.51
C HIS A 318 -7.82 16.37 24.30
N PRO A 319 -8.85 16.15 25.14
CA PRO A 319 -9.84 15.11 24.86
C PRO A 319 -10.69 15.45 23.61
N PRO A 320 -11.28 14.43 22.94
CA PRO A 320 -12.31 14.64 21.91
C PRO A 320 -13.39 15.64 22.37
N GLY A 321 -13.83 16.52 21.46
CA GLY A 321 -14.80 17.57 21.78
C GLY A 321 -14.22 18.83 22.45
N SER A 322 -12.91 18.88 22.68
CA SER A 322 -12.25 20.12 23.12
C SER A 322 -12.21 21.17 22.00
N PRO A 323 -12.02 22.46 22.34
CA PRO A 323 -11.85 23.52 21.35
C PRO A 323 -10.72 23.22 20.37
N THR A 324 -11.02 23.37 19.08
CA THR A 324 -10.08 23.22 17.97
C THR A 324 -9.50 24.58 17.57
N LYS A 325 -8.44 24.56 16.75
CA LYS A 325 -7.84 25.75 16.15
C LYS A 325 -7.78 25.57 14.64
N ILE A 326 -8.20 26.59 13.90
CA ILE A 326 -8.02 26.62 12.44
C ILE A 326 -6.69 27.29 12.13
N ILE A 327 -5.83 26.57 11.42
CA ILE A 327 -4.55 27.09 10.93
C ILE A 327 -4.57 27.13 9.41
N SER A 328 -3.87 28.09 8.80
CA SER A 328 -3.75 28.22 7.35
C SER A 328 -2.30 28.03 6.93
N LEU A 329 -2.06 27.10 6.01
CA LEU A 329 -0.73 26.79 5.49
C LEU A 329 -0.71 27.00 3.97
N VAL A 330 0.34 27.64 3.48
CA VAL A 330 0.62 27.72 2.04
C VAL A 330 1.47 26.51 1.67
N ARG A 331 0.97 25.68 0.74
CA ARG A 331 1.68 24.49 0.27
C ARG A 331 2.96 24.90 -0.46
N ASP A 332 4.01 24.13 -0.27
CA ASP A 332 5.28 24.35 -0.92
C ASP A 332 5.94 23.01 -1.26
N ARG A 333 7.00 23.08 -2.06
CA ARG A 333 7.87 21.93 -2.30
C ARG A 333 8.67 21.64 -1.04
N VAL A 334 8.60 20.40 -0.58
CA VAL A 334 9.29 19.91 0.61
C VAL A 334 10.24 18.80 0.18
N ILE A 335 11.53 18.96 0.50
CA ILE A 335 12.57 17.97 0.21
C ILE A 335 12.77 17.10 1.45
N ILE A 336 12.77 15.78 1.26
CA ILE A 336 12.91 14.78 2.32
C ILE A 336 14.41 14.48 2.50
N ARG A 337 15.15 15.46 3.03
CA ARG A 337 16.62 15.38 3.20
C ARG A 337 17.11 14.19 4.01
N GLU A 338 16.26 13.64 4.87
CA GLU A 338 16.62 12.46 5.66
C GLU A 338 16.91 11.22 4.81
N ARG A 339 16.35 11.15 3.60
CA ARG A 339 16.52 10.06 2.63
C ARG A 339 17.60 10.34 1.58
N GLU A 340 18.24 11.52 1.61
CA GLU A 340 19.39 11.81 0.76
C GLU A 340 20.59 10.95 1.17
N ALA A 341 21.57 10.84 0.27
CA ALA A 341 22.86 10.25 0.59
C ALA A 341 23.53 11.02 1.75
N LYS A 342 24.19 10.29 2.65
CA LYS A 342 24.87 10.88 3.81
C LYS A 342 26.29 10.36 3.90
N SER A 343 27.21 11.22 4.31
CA SER A 343 28.59 10.83 4.60
C SER A 343 28.86 10.74 6.10
N ASP A 344 29.77 9.86 6.47
CA ASP A 344 30.38 9.76 7.80
C ASP A 344 31.87 9.44 7.65
N THR A 345 32.63 9.49 8.75
CA THR A 345 34.04 9.08 8.80
C THR A 345 34.26 8.09 9.91
N VAL A 346 35.00 7.02 9.63
CA VAL A 346 35.39 6.01 10.61
C VAL A 346 36.90 5.88 10.64
N GLU A 347 37.48 5.91 11.83
CA GLU A 347 38.90 5.65 12.05
C GLU A 347 39.12 4.16 12.28
N ILE A 348 40.07 3.58 11.56
CA ILE A 348 40.50 2.20 11.73
C ILE A 348 42.01 2.12 11.97
N ILE A 349 42.44 1.11 12.71
CA ILE A 349 43.86 0.80 12.91
C ILE A 349 44.14 -0.51 12.16
N HIS A 350 45.04 -0.46 11.19
CA HIS A 350 45.49 -1.63 10.45
C HIS A 350 47.02 -1.64 10.42
N GLU A 351 47.62 -2.74 10.87
CA GLU A 351 49.08 -2.91 10.97
C GLU A 351 49.78 -1.78 11.74
N GLY A 352 49.12 -1.29 12.81
CA GLY A 352 49.67 -0.20 13.64
C GLY A 352 49.59 1.20 13.01
N LYS A 353 49.08 1.33 11.77
CA LYS A 353 48.82 2.62 11.13
C LYS A 353 47.33 2.98 11.24
N LYS A 354 47.07 4.24 11.57
CA LYS A 354 45.72 4.82 11.60
C LYS A 354 45.30 5.23 10.20
N TYR A 355 44.09 4.85 9.81
CA TYR A 355 43.45 5.25 8.56
C TYR A 355 42.08 5.86 8.86
N THR A 356 41.73 6.93 8.16
CA THR A 356 40.39 7.54 8.20
C THR A 356 39.63 7.17 6.94
N LEU A 357 38.58 6.38 7.08
CA LEU A 357 37.72 6.00 5.96
C LEU A 357 36.49 6.91 5.91
N GLY A 358 36.24 7.51 4.74
CA GLY A 358 34.96 8.14 4.45
C GLY A 358 33.94 7.09 4.04
N ILE A 359 32.73 7.17 4.60
CA ILE A 359 31.63 6.29 4.27
C ILE A 359 30.52 7.14 3.67
N ILE A 360 30.03 6.80 2.48
CA ILE A 360 28.83 7.41 1.90
C ILE A 360 27.75 6.34 1.83
N LYS A 361 26.67 6.54 2.58
CA LYS A 361 25.49 5.69 2.51
C LYS A 361 24.53 6.22 1.45
N VAL A 362 24.21 5.38 0.47
CA VAL A 362 23.25 5.69 -0.59
C VAL A 362 22.03 4.78 -0.42
N PRO A 363 20.93 5.29 0.17
CA PRO A 363 19.76 4.46 0.49
C PRO A 363 18.94 4.05 -0.73
N THR A 364 18.94 4.85 -1.80
CA THR A 364 18.25 4.58 -3.08
C THR A 364 18.87 5.44 -4.17
N PHE A 365 18.68 5.07 -5.43
CA PHE A 365 19.06 5.89 -6.59
C PHE A 365 17.92 6.87 -6.94
N TYR A 366 17.82 7.95 -6.19
CA TYR A 366 16.80 8.99 -6.37
C TYR A 366 17.21 10.05 -7.41
N ALA A 367 16.20 10.55 -8.14
CA ALA A 367 16.28 11.67 -9.07
C ALA A 367 14.93 12.40 -9.22
N ASP A 368 14.95 13.72 -9.18
CA ASP A 368 13.81 14.55 -9.59
C ASP A 368 13.88 14.86 -11.10
N PHE A 369 13.42 13.90 -11.92
CA PHE A 369 13.40 14.01 -13.37
C PHE A 369 12.60 15.21 -13.88
N ALA A 370 11.50 15.56 -13.22
CA ALA A 370 10.66 16.68 -13.62
C ALA A 370 11.41 18.01 -13.44
N ALA A 371 12.13 18.16 -12.32
CA ALA A 371 13.00 19.32 -12.09
C ALA A 371 14.21 19.33 -13.05
N GLN A 372 14.82 18.18 -13.31
CA GLN A 372 15.91 18.05 -14.27
C GLN A 372 15.48 18.48 -15.68
N GLN A 373 14.32 18.01 -16.17
CA GLN A 373 13.78 18.37 -17.49
C GLN A 373 13.43 19.86 -17.62
N ARG A 374 13.00 20.51 -16.53
CA ARG A 374 12.78 21.97 -16.49
C ARG A 374 14.09 22.77 -16.43
N GLY A 375 15.24 22.12 -16.24
CA GLY A 375 16.53 22.77 -16.08
C GLY A 375 16.72 23.42 -14.71
N ASP A 376 16.01 22.97 -13.67
CA ASP A 376 16.22 23.46 -12.30
C ASP A 376 17.68 23.20 -11.90
N LYS A 377 18.41 24.22 -11.44
CA LYS A 377 19.82 24.05 -11.11
C LYS A 377 20.05 23.23 -9.85
N ASP A 378 19.10 23.16 -8.93
CA ASP A 378 19.24 22.50 -7.63
C ASP A 378 18.25 21.33 -7.46
N TYR A 379 18.02 20.57 -8.55
CA TYR A 379 17.23 19.35 -8.47
C TYR A 379 17.91 18.28 -7.60
N VAL A 380 17.08 17.46 -6.98
CA VAL A 380 17.51 16.37 -6.09
C VAL A 380 18.02 15.22 -6.96
N SER A 381 19.24 14.75 -6.71
CA SER A 381 19.93 13.71 -7.48
C SER A 381 21.00 13.03 -6.65
N THR A 382 21.03 11.70 -6.75
CA THR A 382 21.98 10.85 -6.03
C THR A 382 23.42 11.20 -6.39
N THR A 383 23.72 11.26 -7.69
CA THR A 383 25.06 11.52 -8.21
C THR A 383 25.57 12.88 -7.77
N ARG A 384 24.70 13.90 -7.83
CA ARG A 384 25.05 15.27 -7.41
C ARG A 384 25.36 15.35 -5.93
N ASP A 385 24.54 14.69 -5.10
CA ASP A 385 24.77 14.64 -3.66
C ASP A 385 26.05 13.88 -3.32
N VAL A 386 26.25 12.69 -3.90
CA VAL A 386 27.46 11.90 -3.65
C VAL A 386 28.71 12.66 -4.10
N ARG A 387 28.69 13.32 -5.27
CA ARG A 387 29.80 14.17 -5.73
C ARG A 387 30.14 15.28 -4.73
N ARG A 388 29.13 15.93 -4.14
CA ARG A 388 29.32 16.94 -3.09
C ARG A 388 29.91 16.33 -1.82
N LEU A 389 29.41 15.18 -1.39
CA LEU A 389 29.90 14.47 -0.20
C LEU A 389 31.35 13.99 -0.38
N ILE A 390 31.72 13.47 -1.55
CA ILE A 390 33.10 13.10 -1.87
C ILE A 390 34.02 14.32 -1.74
N LYS A 391 33.63 15.48 -2.27
CA LYS A 391 34.42 16.72 -2.12
C LYS A 391 34.61 17.11 -0.66
N GLN A 392 33.58 16.96 0.17
CA GLN A 392 33.67 17.21 1.61
C GLN A 392 34.62 16.24 2.32
N LEU A 393 34.52 14.94 2.02
CA LEU A 393 35.40 13.91 2.58
C LEU A 393 36.85 14.08 2.13
N LYS A 394 37.09 14.50 0.87
CA LYS A 394 38.44 14.87 0.41
C LYS A 394 39.02 16.04 1.19
N GLY A 395 38.21 17.05 1.49
CA GLY A 395 38.60 18.16 2.37
C GLY A 395 38.95 17.71 3.80
N ALA A 396 38.44 16.55 4.24
CA ALA A 396 38.75 15.92 5.51
C ALA A 396 39.95 14.95 5.47
N ASN A 397 40.66 14.85 4.32
CA ASN A 397 41.84 14.01 4.13
C ASN A 397 41.61 12.52 4.47
N ILE A 398 40.53 11.94 3.96
CA ILE A 398 40.29 10.49 4.09
C ILE A 398 41.36 9.67 3.34
N ASP A 399 41.71 8.51 3.88
CA ASP A 399 42.61 7.53 3.27
C ASP A 399 41.88 6.57 2.31
N GLY A 400 40.56 6.43 2.45
CA GLY A 400 39.75 5.54 1.63
C GLY A 400 38.27 5.89 1.67
N LEU A 401 37.53 5.45 0.65
CA LEU A 401 36.10 5.69 0.49
C LEU A 401 35.33 4.37 0.43
N LEU A 402 34.26 4.27 1.21
CA LEU A 402 33.31 3.17 1.17
C LEU A 402 31.94 3.69 0.73
N ILE A 403 31.36 3.10 -0.31
CA ILE A 403 29.97 3.35 -0.71
C ILE A 403 29.09 2.23 -0.14
N ASP A 404 28.21 2.58 0.80
CA ASP A 404 27.29 1.63 1.43
C ASP A 404 25.95 1.59 0.68
N LEU A 405 25.76 0.51 -0.07
CA LEU A 405 24.51 0.19 -0.80
C LEU A 405 23.66 -0.86 -0.08
N ARG A 406 23.98 -1.24 1.17
CA ARG A 406 23.17 -2.23 1.88
C ARG A 406 21.77 -1.69 2.15
N GLY A 407 20.76 -2.47 1.79
CA GLY A 407 19.36 -2.08 1.87
C GLY A 407 18.90 -1.12 0.76
N ASN A 408 19.74 -0.87 -0.25
CA ASN A 408 19.34 -0.11 -1.44
C ASN A 408 18.63 -1.05 -2.44
N GLY A 409 17.34 -0.80 -2.66
CA GLY A 409 16.50 -1.59 -3.58
C GLY A 409 16.56 -1.17 -5.05
N GLY A 410 17.43 -0.20 -5.41
CA GLY A 410 17.52 0.37 -6.74
C GLY A 410 16.95 1.79 -6.84
N GLY A 411 16.47 2.15 -8.03
CA GLY A 411 15.92 3.46 -8.37
C GLY A 411 16.20 3.81 -9.82
N SER A 412 16.56 5.06 -10.08
CA SER A 412 16.92 5.58 -11.40
C SER A 412 18.15 4.86 -11.97
N LEU A 413 17.98 4.22 -13.14
CA LEU A 413 19.10 3.64 -13.90
C LEU A 413 20.12 4.71 -14.32
N GLN A 414 19.63 5.90 -14.71
CA GLN A 414 20.48 7.02 -15.08
C GLN A 414 21.40 7.42 -13.92
N GLU A 415 20.87 7.50 -12.69
CA GLU A 415 21.68 7.81 -11.51
C GLU A 415 22.69 6.71 -11.18
N ALA A 416 22.36 5.43 -11.45
CA ALA A 416 23.33 4.36 -11.28
C ALA A 416 24.51 4.48 -12.27
N ILE A 417 24.22 4.88 -13.52
CA ILE A 417 25.23 5.11 -14.56
C ILE A 417 26.10 6.32 -14.20
N GLU A 418 25.48 7.46 -13.95
CA GLU A 418 26.19 8.72 -13.64
C GLU A 418 26.98 8.62 -12.31
N LEU A 419 26.47 7.90 -11.32
CA LEU A 419 27.19 7.66 -10.06
C LEU A 419 28.46 6.82 -10.29
N THR A 420 28.37 5.81 -11.15
CA THR A 420 29.52 4.97 -11.52
C THR A 420 30.59 5.82 -12.22
N GLY A 421 30.15 6.74 -13.06
CA GLY A 421 30.97 7.75 -13.73
C GLY A 421 31.87 8.58 -12.81
N LEU A 422 31.50 8.76 -11.54
CA LEU A 422 32.36 9.45 -10.57
C LEU A 422 33.70 8.74 -10.32
N PHE A 423 33.79 7.45 -10.63
CA PHE A 423 34.91 6.57 -10.30
C PHE A 423 35.64 5.98 -11.52
N ILE A 424 35.05 6.04 -12.72
CA ILE A 424 35.62 5.47 -13.95
C ILE A 424 35.77 6.55 -15.03
N LYS A 425 36.80 6.45 -15.87
CA LYS A 425 37.08 7.46 -16.91
C LYS A 425 36.24 7.28 -18.16
N ASP A 426 36.08 6.02 -18.57
CA ASP A 426 35.53 5.61 -19.84
C ASP A 426 35.12 4.14 -19.78
N GLY A 427 34.22 3.76 -20.69
CA GLY A 427 33.78 2.38 -20.88
C GLY A 427 32.29 2.15 -20.58
N PRO A 428 31.78 0.99 -21.02
CA PRO A 428 30.38 0.62 -20.83
C PRO A 428 30.07 0.38 -19.35
N VAL A 429 28.97 0.98 -18.86
CA VAL A 429 28.46 0.73 -17.51
C VAL A 429 27.42 -0.37 -17.53
N VAL A 430 26.49 -0.33 -18.48
CA VAL A 430 25.39 -1.29 -18.57
C VAL A 430 24.93 -1.50 -20.01
N GLN A 431 24.45 -2.70 -20.33
CA GLN A 431 23.77 -2.99 -21.58
C GLN A 431 22.29 -3.24 -21.32
N VAL A 432 21.42 -2.55 -22.04
CA VAL A 432 19.97 -2.66 -21.95
C VAL A 432 19.45 -3.26 -23.24
N ARG A 433 18.69 -4.35 -23.14
CA ARG A 433 17.99 -4.96 -24.27
C ARG A 433 16.50 -4.70 -24.14
N ASN A 434 15.87 -4.10 -25.14
CA ASN A 434 14.43 -3.88 -25.15
C ASN A 434 13.66 -5.12 -25.64
N SER A 435 12.32 -5.06 -25.62
CA SER A 435 11.45 -6.14 -26.12
C SER A 435 11.66 -6.44 -27.61
N TYR A 436 11.92 -5.44 -28.44
CA TYR A 436 12.22 -5.62 -29.87
C TYR A 436 13.58 -6.29 -30.15
N GLY A 437 14.41 -6.47 -29.12
CA GLY A 437 15.72 -7.07 -29.21
C GLY A 437 16.86 -6.08 -29.46
N ASP A 438 16.57 -4.78 -29.54
CA ASP A 438 17.60 -3.75 -29.67
C ASP A 438 18.43 -3.69 -28.39
N VAL A 439 19.75 -3.73 -28.55
CA VAL A 439 20.71 -3.60 -27.46
C VAL A 439 21.31 -2.20 -27.49
N LYS A 440 21.16 -1.47 -26.38
CA LYS A 440 21.81 -0.19 -26.15
C LYS A 440 22.90 -0.38 -25.10
N VAL A 441 24.10 0.10 -25.40
CA VAL A 441 25.20 0.20 -24.43
C VAL A 441 25.13 1.61 -23.85
N GLU A 442 24.97 1.70 -22.53
CA GLU A 442 25.00 2.97 -21.82
C GLU A 442 26.39 3.17 -21.20
N GLU A 443 26.96 4.33 -21.49
CA GLU A 443 28.25 4.81 -21.02
C GLU A 443 28.01 6.07 -20.20
N ASP A 444 28.95 6.43 -19.32
CA ASP A 444 28.90 7.72 -18.64
C ASP A 444 29.25 8.86 -19.62
N PRO A 445 28.38 9.86 -19.81
CA PRO A 445 28.65 10.98 -20.71
C PRO A 445 29.59 12.06 -20.11
N ASP A 446 29.92 12.01 -18.81
CA ASP A 446 30.68 13.06 -18.11
C ASP A 446 32.17 12.67 -17.89
N PRO A 447 33.15 13.27 -18.59
CA PRO A 447 34.57 12.95 -18.40
C PRO A 447 35.15 13.49 -17.08
N HIS A 448 34.38 14.24 -16.27
CA HIS A 448 34.85 14.84 -15.03
C HIS A 448 34.82 13.86 -13.86
N LEU A 449 35.90 13.07 -13.78
CA LEU A 449 36.21 12.28 -12.60
C LEU A 449 36.26 13.13 -11.32
N VAL A 450 35.76 12.56 -10.23
CA VAL A 450 36.08 13.02 -8.88
C VAL A 450 37.38 12.35 -8.45
N SER A 451 38.45 12.45 -9.24
CA SER A 451 39.80 11.93 -8.91
C SER A 451 40.48 12.75 -7.84
#